data_AF-A0A8J6PJP8-F1
#
_entry.id   AF-A0A8J6PJP8-F1
#
_cell.length_a   1.000
_cell.length_b   1.000
_cell.length_c   1.000
_cell.angle_alpha   90.00
_cell.angle_beta   90.00
_cell.angle_gamma   90.00
#
_symmetry.space_group_name_H-M   'P 1'
#
loop_
_entity.id
_entity.type
_entity.pdbx_description
1 polymer ?
#
loop_
_entity_poly.entity_id
_entity_poly.type
_entity_poly.pdbx_seq_one_letter_code
_entity_poly.pdbx_strand_id
1 'polypeptide(L)'
;LDRLDRAVLSALIRSFGGGPVGVSTLAVAVGEEPATVEEVCEPFLVRAGMIARTPRGRVATAAAWEQLGLTPPPDLAVGGIEVRVNEPQLGLFD
;
A
#
# COMPACT_ATOMS: atom_id res chain seq x y z
N LEU A 1 -7.52 -9.85 -9.12
CA LEU A 1 -7.37 -8.43 -9.47
C LEU A 1 -8.18 -8.16 -10.71
N ASP A 2 -9.16 -7.26 -10.58
CA ASP A 2 -9.88 -6.71 -11.71
C ASP A 2 -8.96 -5.78 -12.54
N ARG A 3 -9.53 -5.15 -13.58
CA ARG A 3 -8.75 -4.28 -14.47
C ARG A 3 -8.23 -3.04 -13.73
N LEU A 4 -9.03 -2.45 -12.84
CA LEU A 4 -8.70 -1.23 -12.13
C LEU A 4 -7.65 -1.49 -11.05
N ASP A 5 -7.80 -2.56 -10.28
CA ASP A 5 -6.83 -3.05 -9.30
C ASP A 5 -5.43 -3.20 -9.91
N ARG A 6 -5.35 -3.86 -11.06
CA ARG A 6 -4.07 -4.06 -11.77
C ARG A 6 -3.51 -2.73 -12.25
N ALA A 7 -4.35 -1.83 -12.74
CA ALA A 7 -3.93 -0.51 -13.19
C ALA A 7 -3.36 0.32 -12.03
N VAL A 8 -4.05 0.34 -10.89
CA VAL A 8 -3.63 1.08 -9.67
C VAL A 8 -2.32 0.51 -9.12
N LEU A 9 -2.21 -0.82 -8.96
CA LEU A 9 -0.97 -1.44 -8.49
C LEU A 9 0.20 -1.21 -9.45
N SER A 10 -0.07 -1.34 -10.75
CA SER A 10 0.94 -1.09 -11.80
C SER A 10 1.43 0.35 -11.76
N ALA A 11 0.52 1.33 -11.67
CA ALA A 11 0.88 2.74 -11.55
C ALA A 11 1.69 3.00 -10.27
N LEU A 12 1.22 2.51 -9.12
CA LEU A 12 1.89 2.69 -7.83
C LEU A 12 3.33 2.16 -7.84
N ILE A 13 3.55 0.98 -8.42
CA ILE A 13 4.87 0.35 -8.43
C ILE A 13 5.75 0.87 -9.57
N ARG A 14 5.25 0.81 -10.82
CA ARG A 14 6.08 1.07 -12.00
C ARG A 14 6.32 2.56 -12.24
N SER A 15 5.35 3.42 -11.89
CA SER A 15 5.48 4.86 -12.09
C SER A 15 6.04 5.59 -10.87
N PHE A 16 5.71 5.12 -9.66
CA PHE A 16 6.04 5.81 -8.41
C PHE A 16 6.96 5.02 -7.47
N GLY A 17 7.53 3.91 -7.92
CA GLY A 17 8.51 3.14 -7.15
C GLY A 17 7.93 2.52 -5.86
N GLY A 18 6.61 2.34 -5.79
CA GLY A 18 5.93 1.80 -4.62
C GLY A 18 5.41 2.85 -3.63
N GLY A 19 5.62 4.14 -3.88
CA GLY A 19 5.04 5.25 -3.09
C GLY A 19 5.93 5.80 -1.97
N PRO A 20 5.41 6.68 -1.09
CA PRO A 20 3.99 7.05 -0.90
C PRO A 20 3.41 7.98 -1.98
N VAL A 21 2.16 7.73 -2.40
CA VAL A 21 1.43 8.55 -3.41
C VAL A 21 0.00 8.87 -2.95
N GLY A 22 -0.46 10.11 -3.15
CA GLY A 22 -1.85 10.51 -2.87
C GLY A 22 -2.86 9.87 -3.84
N VAL A 23 -4.09 9.61 -3.39
CA VAL A 23 -5.13 9.01 -4.26
C VAL A 23 -5.42 9.84 -5.48
N SER A 24 -5.46 11.16 -5.37
CA SER A 24 -5.71 12.03 -6.52
C SER A 24 -4.66 11.84 -7.62
N THR A 25 -3.39 11.64 -7.23
CA THR A 25 -2.30 11.37 -8.18
C THR A 25 -2.40 9.97 -8.78
N LEU A 26 -2.74 8.94 -7.99
CA LEU A 26 -2.98 7.60 -8.51
C LEU A 26 -4.17 7.56 -9.49
N ALA A 27 -5.25 8.25 -9.15
CA ALA A 27 -6.46 8.35 -9.96
C ALA A 27 -6.16 9.00 -11.32
N VAL A 28 -5.41 10.10 -11.34
CA VAL A 28 -4.93 10.72 -12.58
C VAL A 28 -4.08 9.75 -13.40
N ALA A 29 -3.19 8.99 -12.77
CA ALA A 29 -2.32 8.04 -13.47
C ALA A 29 -3.08 6.88 -14.12
N VAL A 30 -4.25 6.49 -13.58
CA VAL A 30 -5.09 5.41 -14.14
C VAL A 30 -6.29 5.92 -14.94
N GLY A 31 -6.49 7.24 -15.02
CA GLY A 31 -7.58 7.86 -15.77
C GLY A 31 -8.95 7.71 -15.10
N GLU A 32 -8.99 7.66 -13.77
CA GLU A 32 -10.21 7.48 -12.97
C GLU A 32 -10.44 8.67 -12.04
N GLU A 33 -11.65 8.74 -11.47
CA GLU A 33 -11.96 9.68 -10.40
C GLU A 33 -11.34 9.20 -9.07
N PRO A 34 -10.83 10.10 -8.20
CA PRO A 34 -10.26 9.71 -6.91
C PRO A 34 -11.23 8.90 -6.03
N ALA A 35 -12.52 9.24 -6.05
CA ALA A 35 -13.56 8.51 -5.34
C ALA A 35 -13.66 7.05 -5.83
N THR A 36 -13.59 6.81 -7.13
CA THR A 36 -13.60 5.44 -7.68
C THR A 36 -12.41 4.62 -7.17
N VAL A 37 -11.21 5.20 -7.14
CA VAL A 37 -10.04 4.50 -6.60
C VAL A 37 -10.20 4.19 -5.11
N GLU A 38 -10.69 5.15 -4.32
CA GLU A 38 -10.82 5.01 -2.86
C GLU A 38 -11.98 4.11 -2.42
N GLU A 39 -13.11 4.16 -3.12
CA GLU A 39 -14.34 3.47 -2.74
C GLU A 39 -14.48 2.10 -3.40
N VAL A 40 -13.90 1.90 -4.59
CA VAL A 40 -14.04 0.65 -5.35
C VAL A 40 -12.78 -0.20 -5.26
N CYS A 41 -11.61 0.37 -5.55
CA CYS A 41 -10.37 -0.39 -5.69
C CYS A 41 -9.65 -0.61 -4.35
N GLU A 42 -9.43 0.46 -3.59
CA GLU A 42 -8.68 0.40 -2.33
C GLU A 42 -9.21 -0.59 -1.29
N PRO A 43 -10.54 -0.77 -1.09
CA PRO A 43 -11.02 -1.69 -0.08
C PRO A 43 -10.53 -3.12 -0.31
N PHE A 44 -10.43 -3.55 -1.58
CA PHE A 44 -9.89 -4.87 -1.91
C PHE A 44 -8.37 -4.90 -1.75
N LEU A 45 -7.64 -3.94 -2.35
CA LEU A 45 -6.17 -3.93 -2.33
C LEU A 45 -5.58 -3.83 -0.92
N VAL A 46 -6.26 -3.09 -0.02
CA VAL A 46 -5.87 -2.98 1.39
C VAL A 46 -6.15 -4.27 2.15
N ARG A 47 -7.35 -4.87 1.99
CA ARG A 47 -7.67 -6.16 2.63
C ARG A 47 -6.79 -7.30 2.16
N ALA A 48 -6.41 -7.29 0.88
CA ALA A 48 -5.49 -8.27 0.31
C ALA A 48 -4.02 -8.00 0.71
N GLY A 49 -3.74 -6.96 1.49
CA GLY A 49 -2.41 -6.64 1.98
C GLY A 49 -1.46 -6.15 0.89
N MET A 50 -1.96 -5.68 -0.25
CA MET A 50 -1.15 -5.20 -1.38
C MET A 50 -0.83 -3.71 -1.27
N ILE A 51 -1.71 -2.93 -0.64
CA ILE A 51 -1.49 -1.50 -0.37
C ILE A 51 -1.62 -1.23 1.12
N ALA A 52 -0.70 -0.42 1.66
CA ALA A 52 -0.83 0.22 2.95
C ALA A 52 -1.24 1.70 2.79
N ARG A 53 -2.16 2.17 3.64
CA ARG A 53 -2.48 3.60 3.75
C ARG A 53 -1.59 4.23 4.81
N THR A 54 -1.02 5.39 4.48
CA THR A 54 -0.23 6.20 5.40
C THR A 54 -0.73 7.65 5.33
N PRO A 55 -0.40 8.51 6.31
CA PRO A 55 -0.72 9.95 6.22
C PRO A 55 -0.14 10.64 4.98
N ARG A 56 0.95 10.10 4.40
CA ARG A 56 1.63 10.63 3.21
C ARG A 56 1.07 10.08 1.90
N GLY A 57 0.20 9.07 1.95
CA GLY A 57 -0.36 8.41 0.77
C GLY A 57 -0.32 6.89 0.86
N ARG A 58 -0.54 6.26 -0.30
CA ARG A 58 -0.60 4.81 -0.49
C ARG A 58 0.79 4.29 -0.81
N VAL A 59 1.14 3.17 -0.20
CA VAL A 59 2.43 2.49 -0.38
C VAL A 59 2.17 1.04 -0.80
N ALA A 60 2.88 0.57 -1.81
CA ALA A 60 2.83 -0.83 -2.23
C ALA A 60 3.61 -1.70 -1.23
N THR A 61 3.00 -2.79 -0.78
CA THR A 61 3.67 -3.78 0.07
C THR A 61 4.44 -4.79 -0.78
N ALA A 62 5.28 -5.63 -0.18
CA ALA A 62 5.98 -6.71 -0.89
C ALA A 62 5.02 -7.60 -1.72
N ALA A 63 3.84 -7.90 -1.17
CA ALA A 63 2.82 -8.69 -1.86
C ALA A 63 2.37 -8.04 -3.19
N ALA A 64 2.30 -6.71 -3.27
CA ALA A 64 1.98 -6.03 -4.52
C ALA A 64 3.07 -6.19 -5.59
N TRP A 65 4.35 -6.12 -5.19
CA TRP A 65 5.46 -6.34 -6.10
C TRP A 65 5.44 -7.77 -6.65
N GLU A 66 5.24 -8.75 -5.76
CA GLU A 66 5.14 -10.16 -6.12
C GLU A 66 3.94 -10.44 -7.03
N GLN A 67 2.79 -9.80 -6.79
CA GLN A 67 1.61 -9.91 -7.66
C GLN A 67 1.85 -9.43 -9.10
N LEU A 68 2.81 -8.51 -9.30
CA LEU A 68 3.25 -8.05 -10.62
C LEU A 68 4.44 -8.83 -11.18
N GLY A 69 4.92 -9.86 -10.47
CA GLY A 69 6.10 -10.65 -10.83
C GLY A 69 7.40 -9.85 -10.71
N LEU A 70 7.45 -8.86 -9.81
CA LEU A 70 8.60 -8.00 -9.57
C LEU A 70 9.22 -8.29 -8.21
N THR A 71 10.53 -8.04 -8.09
CA THR A 71 11.24 -8.11 -6.81
C THR A 71 11.05 -6.79 -6.05
N PRO A 72 10.56 -6.82 -4.80
CA PRO A 72 10.48 -5.62 -3.99
C PRO A 72 11.88 -5.04 -3.69
N PRO A 73 12.01 -3.71 -3.55
CA PRO A 73 13.28 -3.11 -3.16
C PRO A 73 13.70 -3.58 -1.76
N PRO A 74 15.02 -3.69 -1.49
CA PRO A 74 15.54 -4.26 -0.24
C PRO A 74 15.03 -3.50 1.01
N ASP A 75 14.88 -2.19 0.91
CA ASP A 75 14.41 -1.33 2.01
C ASP A 75 12.89 -1.37 2.22
N LEU A 76 12.16 -2.14 1.40
CA LEU A 76 10.73 -2.40 1.64
C LEU A 76 10.55 -3.38 2.82
N ALA A 77 11.56 -4.21 3.08
CA ALA A 77 11.62 -5.06 4.25
C ALA A 77 12.34 -4.32 5.39
N VAL A 78 11.72 -4.34 6.57
CA VAL A 78 12.17 -3.79 7.86
C VAL A 78 11.72 -2.33 8.14
N GLY A 79 10.54 -2.19 8.77
CA GLY A 79 10.34 -1.17 9.82
C GLY A 79 9.57 0.12 9.47
N GLY A 80 8.38 0.05 8.88
CA GLY A 80 7.56 1.26 8.64
C GLY A 80 6.10 1.22 9.11
N ILE A 81 5.59 0.06 9.54
CA ILE A 81 4.29 -0.03 10.20
C ILE A 81 4.55 -0.71 11.54
N GLU A 82 4.91 0.06 12.55
CA GLU A 82 4.72 -0.35 13.94
C GLU A 82 3.22 -0.60 14.14
N VAL A 83 2.79 -1.83 13.87
CA VAL A 83 1.58 -2.34 14.52
C VAL A 83 1.93 -2.34 16.00
N ARG A 84 1.39 -1.38 16.75
CA ARG A 84 1.48 -1.39 18.21
C ARG A 84 0.81 -2.66 18.71
N VAL A 85 1.58 -3.74 18.81
CA VAL A 85 1.24 -4.87 19.65
C VAL A 85 1.31 -4.36 21.07
N ASN A 86 0.14 -4.35 21.71
CA ASN A 86 -0.05 -3.89 23.06
C ASN A 86 0.70 -4.85 24.00
N GLU A 87 1.97 -4.56 24.31
CA GLU A 87 2.70 -5.33 25.31
C GLU A 87 2.11 -5.04 26.70
N PRO A 88 1.68 -6.05 27.47
CA PRO A 88 1.36 -5.82 28.87
C PRO A 88 2.66 -5.51 29.61
N GLN A 89 2.74 -4.32 30.22
CA GLN A 89 3.83 -3.97 31.14
C GLN A 89 3.83 -4.96 32.32
N LEU A 90 4.64 -6.00 32.21
CA LEU A 90 4.93 -6.92 33.30
C LEU A 90 6.29 -6.55 33.90
N GLY A 91 6.24 -5.95 35.09
CA GLY A 91 7.30 -6.06 36.10
C GLY A 91 8.42 -5.03 36.04
N LEU A 92 8.20 -3.85 36.62
CA LEU A 92 9.28 -3.07 37.23
C LEU A 92 8.80 -2.42 38.53
N PHE A 93 8.56 -3.26 39.52
CA PHE A 93 8.61 -2.89 40.94
C PHE A 93 9.40 -4.02 41.62
N ASP A 94 10.72 -3.82 41.70
CA ASP A 94 11.51 -4.36 42.82
C ASP A 94 11.11 -3.61 44.11
#